data_AF-A0A7M7IVH5-F1
#
_entry.id   AF-A0A7M7IVH5-F1
#
_cell.length_a   1.000
_cell.length_b   1.000
_cell.length_c   1.000
_cell.angle_alpha   90.00
_cell.angle_beta   90.00
_cell.angle_gamma   90.00
#
_symmetry.space_group_name_H-M   'P 1'
#
loop_
_entity.id
_entity.type
_entity.pdbx_description
1 polymer ?
#
loop_
_entity_poly.entity_id
_entity_poly.type
_entity_poly.pdbx_seq_one_letter_code
_entity_poly.pdbx_strand_id
1 'polypeptide(L)'
;MALLYRFAQLPDRSGTRVFSFVVTRSVVRDPERDVTSKELVCGFQRWAVAFSRGDKKRGRNKRSVSDRQVLGVYLVWRGAAPGLRVYVDFTFTLLNREHFSVNEGFSGKRVKFTYEAPAQGNRSYISVSDLYSRNFADPNGEFQLELSMANVRTVFSSEVGIPPTIATTIDSDSVRMPSSVFSPGQSKPTKLETAYFTFGGFDWNLVVYPHGNKENEARSQEGRLSVYLVRLTGFDHRCRVRYIVSLGEGEHPVESGPIEDLSDAEGRGFGWQPRVRWSDVARKGVLRLSLEMLEARTISEVSVQALGPGALPATPCYDRDKQAWAIRADLHSDTVRLHLVYKDINNIPRNHLRYVSWTAYLIRGEEPDTEIVNLPGAPFSRYYAQDEADEGIIMETSLGVNEVKDENCPFVTEKGQIRVRLEWNECHLLFQSTYHKYDDVCRIHNQQMRREIAALQAENYSLERQIFSYQKSLAYAQAQQQQQQTPSTPVHHPPNQHQPGHLERSASTDTEYA
;
A
#
# COMPACT_ATOMS: atom_id res chain seq x y z
N MET A 1 -23.68 -5.21 6.06
CA MET A 1 -22.47 -5.70 5.38
C MET A 1 -22.02 -4.66 4.37
N ALA A 2 -20.71 -4.47 4.26
CA ALA A 2 -20.09 -3.68 3.20
C ALA A 2 -19.40 -4.63 2.22
N LEU A 3 -19.87 -4.64 0.98
CA LEU A 3 -19.49 -5.58 -0.06
C LEU A 3 -18.61 -4.84 -1.07
N LEU A 4 -17.32 -5.19 -1.14
CA LEU A 4 -16.42 -4.66 -2.16
C LEU A 4 -16.94 -5.11 -3.53
N TYR A 5 -17.44 -4.20 -4.34
CA TYR A 5 -18.04 -4.53 -5.64
C TYR A 5 -17.20 -4.06 -6.83
N ARG A 6 -16.33 -3.05 -6.64
CA ARG A 6 -15.40 -2.56 -7.67
C ARG A 6 -14.03 -2.23 -7.09
N PHE A 7 -13.03 -2.39 -7.93
CA PHE A 7 -11.64 -2.03 -7.66
C PHE A 7 -11.09 -1.32 -8.91
N ALA A 8 -10.26 -0.29 -8.72
CA ALA A 8 -9.48 0.28 -9.80
C ALA A 8 -8.13 0.78 -9.28
N GLN A 9 -7.12 0.67 -10.13
CA GLN A 9 -5.79 1.23 -9.92
C GLN A 9 -5.61 2.44 -10.82
N LEU A 10 -5.23 3.58 -10.24
CA LEU A 10 -4.92 4.78 -11.02
C LEU A 10 -3.45 4.77 -11.45
N PRO A 11 -3.13 5.16 -12.69
CA PRO A 11 -1.76 5.24 -13.18
C PRO A 11 -1.07 6.53 -12.68
N ASP A 12 -0.99 6.70 -11.37
CA ASP A 12 -0.34 7.84 -10.73
C ASP A 12 0.90 7.42 -9.93
N ARG A 13 1.79 8.38 -9.64
CA ARG A 13 3.04 8.14 -8.91
C ARG A 13 2.82 7.67 -7.48
N SER A 14 1.68 8.02 -6.89
CA SER A 14 1.31 7.64 -5.54
C SER A 14 0.77 6.22 -5.45
N GLY A 15 0.54 5.57 -6.59
CA GLY A 15 -0.08 4.27 -6.67
C GLY A 15 -1.45 4.27 -6.01
N THR A 16 -2.37 5.10 -6.47
CA THR A 16 -3.70 5.16 -5.88
C THR A 16 -4.52 3.92 -6.24
N ARG A 17 -5.09 3.29 -5.22
CA ARG A 17 -6.10 2.22 -5.33
C ARG A 17 -7.44 2.76 -4.88
N VAL A 18 -8.48 2.51 -5.65
CA VAL A 18 -9.84 2.94 -5.34
C VAL A 18 -10.71 1.69 -5.16
N PHE A 19 -11.24 1.52 -3.96
CA PHE A 19 -12.15 0.44 -3.57
C PHE A 19 -13.55 1.01 -3.42
N SER A 20 -14.54 0.41 -4.09
CA SER A 20 -15.94 0.84 -3.94
C SER A 20 -16.78 -0.28 -3.35
N PHE A 21 -17.61 0.11 -2.39
CA PHE A 21 -18.43 -0.78 -1.60
C PHE A 21 -19.91 -0.46 -1.82
N VAL A 22 -20.72 -1.50 -1.97
CA VAL A 22 -22.16 -1.43 -1.70
C VAL A 22 -22.36 -1.75 -0.23
N VAL A 23 -22.91 -0.79 0.51
CA VAL A 23 -23.17 -0.91 1.93
C VAL A 23 -24.65 -1.16 2.13
N THR A 24 -24.98 -2.33 2.65
CA THR A 24 -26.37 -2.79 2.83
C THR A 24 -27.02 -2.17 4.06
N ARG A 25 -28.36 -2.10 4.08
CA ARG A 25 -29.17 -1.55 5.20
C ARG A 25 -28.88 -2.13 6.58
N SER A 26 -28.27 -3.31 6.66
CA SER A 26 -27.86 -3.90 7.94
C SER A 26 -26.85 -3.03 8.69
N VAL A 27 -26.12 -2.16 7.99
CA VAL A 27 -25.21 -1.16 8.59
C VAL A 27 -25.93 -0.03 9.31
N VAL A 28 -27.24 0.16 9.06
CA VAL A 28 -28.05 1.17 9.76
C VAL A 28 -29.14 0.57 10.66
N ARG A 29 -29.60 -0.67 10.40
CA ARG A 29 -30.73 -1.29 11.12
C ARG A 29 -30.41 -1.99 12.46
N ASP A 30 -29.25 -2.63 12.61
CA ASP A 30 -28.95 -3.54 13.73
C ASP A 30 -28.01 -2.90 14.77
N PRO A 31 -28.54 -2.26 15.83
CA PRO A 31 -27.76 -1.38 16.72
C PRO A 31 -26.68 -2.08 17.54
N GLU A 32 -26.73 -3.41 17.70
CA GLU A 32 -25.80 -4.15 18.57
C GLU A 32 -24.53 -4.63 17.86
N ARG A 33 -24.46 -4.48 16.52
CA ARG A 33 -23.39 -5.07 15.72
C ARG A 33 -22.70 -4.05 14.82
N ASP A 34 -21.42 -3.81 15.13
CA ASP A 34 -20.51 -3.15 14.20
C ASP A 34 -20.34 -4.01 12.93
N VAL A 35 -20.35 -3.36 11.78
CA VAL A 35 -20.21 -4.05 10.50
C VAL A 35 -18.82 -3.82 9.96
N THR A 36 -18.12 -4.90 9.62
CA THR A 36 -16.86 -4.83 8.89
C THR A 36 -17.01 -5.45 7.51
N SER A 37 -16.34 -4.89 6.51
CA SER A 37 -16.16 -5.50 5.20
C SER A 37 -15.33 -6.79 5.29
N LYS A 38 -15.36 -7.60 4.23
CA LYS A 38 -14.27 -8.56 3.99
C LYS A 38 -12.95 -7.81 3.84
N GLU A 39 -11.86 -8.51 4.11
CA GLU A 39 -10.54 -7.91 3.99
C GLU A 39 -10.16 -7.64 2.54
N LEU A 40 -9.41 -6.56 2.35
CA LEU A 40 -8.83 -6.16 1.09
C LEU A 40 -7.32 -5.96 1.28
N VAL A 41 -6.57 -6.08 0.19
CA VAL A 41 -5.12 -5.88 0.19
C VAL A 41 -4.78 -4.56 -0.50
N CYS A 42 -3.94 -3.74 0.11
CA CYS A 42 -3.41 -2.53 -0.50
C CYS A 42 -2.02 -2.25 0.07
N GLY A 43 -1.03 -2.03 -0.81
CA GLY A 43 0.36 -1.82 -0.41
C GLY A 43 0.94 -2.98 0.40
N PHE A 44 0.64 -4.22 -0.01
CA PHE A 44 1.07 -5.46 0.67
C PHE A 44 0.55 -5.63 2.11
N GLN A 45 -0.40 -4.80 2.52
CA GLN A 45 -1.05 -4.85 3.83
C GLN A 45 -2.52 -5.25 3.70
N ARG A 46 -3.04 -5.91 4.74
CA ARG A 46 -4.44 -6.32 4.85
C ARG A 46 -5.24 -5.25 5.59
N TRP A 47 -6.38 -4.87 5.02
CA TRP A 47 -7.24 -3.80 5.50
C TRP A 47 -8.70 -4.25 5.53
N ALA A 48 -9.51 -3.58 6.33
CA ALA A 48 -10.96 -3.70 6.28
C ALA A 48 -11.61 -2.34 6.53
N VAL A 49 -12.83 -2.15 6.02
CA VAL A 49 -13.65 -0.99 6.32
C VAL A 49 -14.64 -1.38 7.42
N ALA A 50 -14.60 -0.68 8.54
CA ALA A 50 -15.50 -0.87 9.66
C ALA A 50 -16.47 0.31 9.80
N PHE A 51 -17.70 -0.02 10.18
CA PHE A 51 -18.77 0.93 10.43
C PHE A 51 -19.17 0.79 11.89
N SER A 52 -19.10 1.90 12.62
CA SER A 52 -19.61 1.98 13.99
C SER A 52 -20.84 2.87 14.02
N ARG A 53 -21.65 2.71 15.05
CA ARG A 53 -22.74 3.65 15.34
C ARG A 53 -22.47 4.37 16.65
N GLY A 54 -22.85 5.63 16.70
CA GLY A 54 -22.82 6.41 17.93
C GLY A 54 -24.09 7.23 18.08
N ASP A 55 -24.34 7.69 19.29
CA ASP A 55 -25.37 8.69 19.56
C ASP A 55 -24.76 10.09 19.53
N LYS A 56 -25.39 11.00 18.79
CA LYS A 56 -25.06 12.42 18.85
C LYS A 56 -25.41 12.93 20.26
N LYS A 57 -24.42 13.43 21.01
CA LYS A 57 -24.61 13.95 22.37
C LYS A 57 -25.73 15.00 22.41
N ARG A 58 -26.52 14.91 23.48
CA ARG A 58 -27.76 15.65 23.83
C ARG A 58 -27.75 17.15 23.43
N GLY A 59 -28.41 17.48 22.32
CA GLY A 59 -28.99 18.82 22.10
C GLY A 59 -30.44 18.82 22.60
N ARG A 60 -30.86 19.85 23.32
CA ARG A 60 -32.11 19.87 24.13
C ARG A 60 -33.42 19.65 23.37
N ASN A 61 -33.45 19.60 22.03
CA ASN A 61 -34.69 19.61 21.21
C ASN A 61 -34.63 18.71 19.95
N LYS A 62 -34.51 17.38 20.06
CA LYS A 62 -34.76 16.46 18.92
C LYS A 62 -35.67 15.30 19.31
N ARG A 63 -36.76 15.10 18.56
CA ARG A 63 -37.92 14.26 18.91
C ARG A 63 -37.86 12.80 18.42
N SER A 64 -36.99 12.42 17.48
CA SER A 64 -36.89 11.03 17.00
C SER A 64 -35.55 10.35 17.38
N VAL A 65 -35.55 9.02 17.49
CA VAL A 65 -34.36 8.19 17.78
C VAL A 65 -33.44 8.09 16.56
N SER A 66 -34.01 8.04 15.34
CA SER A 66 -33.24 7.99 14.08
C SER A 66 -32.45 9.26 13.79
N ASP A 67 -32.94 10.44 14.23
CA ASP A 67 -32.22 11.73 14.04
C ASP A 67 -30.99 11.88 14.96
N ARG A 68 -30.80 10.97 15.90
CA ARG A 68 -29.68 11.00 16.87
C ARG A 68 -28.54 10.07 16.50
N GLN A 69 -28.82 9.07 15.68
CA GLN A 69 -27.85 8.05 15.32
C GLN A 69 -26.87 8.61 14.27
N VAL A 70 -25.58 8.50 14.57
CA VAL A 70 -24.50 8.83 13.63
C VAL A 70 -23.77 7.56 13.22
N LEU A 71 -23.43 7.50 11.95
CA LEU A 71 -22.62 6.46 11.36
C LEU A 71 -21.16 6.93 11.36
N GLY A 72 -20.29 6.13 11.96
CA GLY A 72 -18.85 6.26 11.87
C GLY A 72 -18.27 5.29 10.85
N VAL A 73 -17.19 5.69 10.19
CA VAL A 73 -16.48 4.87 9.20
C VAL A 73 -14.99 4.89 9.50
N TYR A 74 -14.37 3.71 9.48
CA TYR A 74 -12.98 3.50 9.84
C TYR A 74 -12.28 2.60 8.83
N LEU A 75 -11.05 2.98 8.49
CA LEU A 75 -10.08 2.07 7.92
C LEU A 75 -9.39 1.32 9.05
N VAL A 76 -9.39 -0.01 8.96
CA VAL A 76 -8.83 -0.91 9.98
C VAL A 76 -7.71 -1.72 9.35
N TRP A 77 -6.49 -1.58 9.89
CA TRP A 77 -5.34 -2.39 9.53
C TRP A 77 -5.39 -3.74 10.26
N ARG A 78 -5.27 -4.84 9.51
CA ARG A 78 -5.39 -6.22 10.03
C ARG A 78 -4.05 -6.90 10.30
N GLY A 79 -2.93 -6.27 9.94
CA GLY A 79 -1.57 -6.80 10.13
C GLY A 79 -0.80 -6.15 11.29
N ALA A 80 -1.49 -5.56 12.26
CA ALA A 80 -0.85 -4.84 13.36
C ALA A 80 0.02 -5.76 14.21
N ALA A 81 1.30 -5.41 14.35
CA ALA A 81 2.29 -6.13 15.16
C ALA A 81 3.20 -5.13 15.90
N PRO A 82 3.76 -5.51 17.08
CA PRO A 82 4.73 -4.67 17.78
C PRO A 82 5.90 -4.27 16.88
N GLY A 83 6.35 -3.02 16.98
CA GLY A 83 7.44 -2.48 16.16
C GLY A 83 7.03 -2.14 14.71
N LEU A 84 5.92 -2.65 14.20
CA LEU A 84 5.43 -2.40 12.84
C LEU A 84 4.53 -1.15 12.80
N ARG A 85 4.72 -0.33 11.78
CA ARG A 85 3.98 0.91 11.53
C ARG A 85 3.63 1.01 10.05
N VAL A 86 2.42 1.44 9.76
CA VAL A 86 1.98 1.70 8.38
C VAL A 86 1.52 3.13 8.25
N TYR A 87 1.96 3.80 7.20
CA TYR A 87 1.53 5.14 6.84
C TYR A 87 0.73 5.05 5.55
N VAL A 88 -0.40 5.75 5.47
CA VAL A 88 -1.25 5.75 4.29
C VAL A 88 -1.93 7.10 4.10
N ASP A 89 -2.05 7.52 2.85
CA ASP A 89 -2.99 8.55 2.45
C ASP A 89 -4.31 7.86 2.13
N PHE A 90 -5.41 8.26 2.77
CA PHE A 90 -6.72 7.73 2.43
C PHE A 90 -7.79 8.81 2.34
N THR A 91 -8.82 8.52 1.55
CA THR A 91 -10.04 9.31 1.46
C THR A 91 -11.23 8.36 1.45
N PHE A 92 -12.17 8.58 2.36
CA PHE A 92 -13.50 7.99 2.27
C PHE A 92 -14.46 8.99 1.62
N THR A 93 -15.26 8.51 0.67
CA THR A 93 -16.26 9.32 -0.04
C THR A 93 -17.58 8.56 -0.11
N LEU A 94 -18.62 9.14 0.47
CA LEU A 94 -20.00 8.70 0.35
C LEU A 94 -20.57 9.29 -0.94
N LEU A 95 -21.03 8.41 -1.84
CA LEU A 95 -21.50 8.83 -3.15
C LEU A 95 -22.99 9.18 -3.09
N ASN A 96 -23.29 10.41 -3.48
CA ASN A 96 -24.65 10.86 -3.66
C ASN A 96 -25.25 10.26 -4.93
N ARG A 97 -26.53 9.88 -4.89
CA ARG A 97 -27.20 9.21 -6.01
C ARG A 97 -27.60 10.17 -7.13
N GLU A 98 -27.69 11.47 -6.85
CA GLU A 98 -28.16 12.47 -7.81
C GLU A 98 -26.99 13.22 -8.48
N HIS A 99 -26.02 13.68 -7.70
CA HIS A 99 -24.94 14.50 -8.25
C HIS A 99 -23.62 14.40 -7.46
N PHE A 100 -22.50 14.28 -8.19
CA PHE A 100 -21.17 14.07 -7.58
C PHE A 100 -20.68 15.25 -6.73
N SER A 101 -21.17 16.47 -7.00
CA SER A 101 -20.81 17.66 -6.20
C SER A 101 -21.38 17.63 -4.77
N VAL A 102 -22.33 16.73 -4.51
CA VAL A 102 -22.97 16.55 -3.20
C VAL A 102 -22.36 15.35 -2.45
N ASN A 103 -21.36 14.68 -3.03
CA ASN A 103 -20.61 13.65 -2.34
C ASN A 103 -20.00 14.22 -1.06
N GLU A 104 -20.04 13.44 0.02
CA GLU A 104 -19.38 13.81 1.26
C GLU A 104 -18.17 12.94 1.48
N GLY A 105 -17.09 13.50 1.99
CA GLY A 105 -15.88 12.73 2.23
C GLY A 105 -15.03 13.31 3.34
N PHE A 106 -14.14 12.48 3.84
CA PHE A 106 -13.06 12.90 4.72
C PHE A 106 -11.77 12.21 4.28
N SER A 107 -10.65 12.87 4.50
CA SER A 107 -9.34 12.36 4.10
C SER A 107 -8.32 12.51 5.21
N GLY A 108 -7.26 11.72 5.12
CA GLY A 108 -6.08 11.83 5.95
C GLY A 108 -4.84 11.62 5.11
N LYS A 109 -3.82 12.45 5.34
CA LYS A 109 -2.50 12.31 4.69
C LYS A 109 -1.48 11.77 5.68
N ARG A 110 -0.69 10.78 5.26
CA ARG A 110 0.34 10.09 6.02
C ARG A 110 -0.16 9.61 7.38
N VAL A 111 -1.40 9.11 7.40
CA VAL A 111 -2.03 8.64 8.63
C VAL A 111 -1.28 7.42 9.12
N LYS A 112 -0.86 7.46 10.39
CA LYS A 112 -0.06 6.42 11.03
C LYS A 112 -0.96 5.40 11.71
N PHE A 113 -0.72 4.13 11.39
CA PHE A 113 -1.29 2.95 12.02
C PHE A 113 -0.21 2.22 12.82
N THR A 114 -0.53 1.81 14.04
CA THR A 114 0.37 1.04 14.93
C THR A 114 -0.37 -0.14 15.53
N TYR A 115 0.35 -0.98 16.27
CA TYR A 115 -0.23 -2.04 17.08
C TYR A 115 -1.29 -1.50 18.08
N GLU A 116 -1.04 -0.37 18.74
CA GLU A 116 -2.00 0.20 19.69
C GLU A 116 -3.15 0.98 19.00
N ALA A 117 -2.93 1.47 17.79
CA ALA A 117 -3.90 2.24 17.01
C ALA A 117 -4.06 1.68 15.58
N PRO A 118 -4.70 0.50 15.43
CA PRO A 118 -4.87 -0.14 14.13
C PRO A 118 -6.08 0.38 13.34
N ALA A 119 -6.91 1.25 13.92
CA ALA A 119 -8.11 1.79 13.28
C ALA A 119 -8.09 3.32 13.29
N GLN A 120 -8.36 3.92 12.13
CA GLN A 120 -8.43 5.37 11.94
C GLN A 120 -9.66 5.71 11.11
N GLY A 121 -10.36 6.78 11.46
CA GLY A 121 -11.63 7.09 10.82
C GLY A 121 -12.35 8.29 11.41
N ASN A 122 -13.58 8.46 10.98
CA ASN A 122 -14.48 9.49 11.50
C ASN A 122 -15.65 8.83 12.22
N ARG A 123 -15.74 9.03 13.54
CA ARG A 123 -16.79 8.46 14.39
C ARG A 123 -18.19 9.06 14.16
N SER A 124 -18.25 10.24 13.56
CA SER A 124 -19.46 11.02 13.36
C SER A 124 -19.53 11.51 11.92
N TYR A 125 -19.38 10.58 10.97
CA TYR A 125 -19.24 10.90 9.56
C TYR A 125 -20.54 11.46 8.97
N ILE A 126 -21.66 10.75 9.15
CA ILE A 126 -22.97 11.20 8.67
C ILE A 126 -24.06 10.75 9.64
N SER A 127 -25.13 11.54 9.80
CA SER A 127 -26.30 11.09 10.55
C SER A 127 -27.12 10.10 9.72
N VAL A 128 -27.76 9.13 10.38
CA VAL A 128 -28.60 8.16 9.66
C VAL A 128 -29.77 8.86 8.97
N SER A 129 -30.32 9.93 9.55
CA SER A 129 -31.35 10.74 8.88
C SER A 129 -30.85 11.39 7.59
N ASP A 130 -29.63 11.95 7.61
CA ASP A 130 -29.05 12.63 6.45
C ASP A 130 -28.72 11.67 5.30
N LEU A 131 -28.37 10.41 5.63
CA LEU A 131 -28.15 9.36 4.65
C LEU A 131 -29.37 9.19 3.72
N TYR A 132 -30.59 9.29 4.27
CA TYR A 132 -31.83 9.17 3.52
C TYR A 132 -32.30 10.53 2.96
N SER A 133 -32.34 11.57 3.79
CA SER A 133 -32.91 12.87 3.39
C SER A 133 -32.11 13.59 2.31
N ARG A 134 -30.82 13.25 2.15
CA ARG A 134 -29.92 13.83 1.15
C ARG A 134 -29.57 12.88 0.02
N ASN A 135 -30.35 11.82 -0.19
CA ASN A 135 -30.22 10.93 -1.36
C ASN A 135 -28.88 10.17 -1.46
N PHE A 136 -28.26 9.79 -0.34
CA PHE A 136 -27.12 8.86 -0.35
C PHE A 136 -27.55 7.40 -0.36
N ALA A 137 -28.63 7.07 0.37
CA ALA A 137 -29.22 5.74 0.36
C ALA A 137 -30.35 5.61 -0.67
N ASP A 138 -30.53 4.39 -1.16
CA ASP A 138 -31.69 3.99 -1.95
C ASP A 138 -32.90 3.62 -1.07
N PRO A 139 -34.08 3.35 -1.67
CA PRO A 139 -35.26 2.92 -0.91
C PRO A 139 -35.06 1.61 -0.13
N ASN A 140 -34.12 0.76 -0.54
CA ASN A 140 -33.76 -0.47 0.18
C ASN A 140 -32.83 -0.21 1.37
N GLY A 141 -32.30 1.01 1.50
CA GLY A 141 -31.31 1.40 2.50
C GLY A 141 -29.88 1.02 2.13
N GLU A 142 -29.60 0.80 0.85
CA GLU A 142 -28.26 0.58 0.33
C GLU A 142 -27.62 1.90 -0.12
N PHE A 143 -26.33 2.05 0.12
CA PHE A 143 -25.56 3.24 -0.29
C PHE A 143 -24.17 2.84 -0.76
N GLN A 144 -23.51 3.74 -1.51
CA GLN A 144 -22.18 3.49 -2.03
C GLN A 144 -21.13 4.28 -1.25
N LEU A 145 -20.09 3.57 -0.81
CA LEU A 145 -18.92 4.14 -0.16
C LEU A 145 -17.69 3.85 -1.01
N GLU A 146 -16.87 4.86 -1.23
CA GLU A 146 -15.58 4.73 -1.89
C GLU A 146 -14.45 4.97 -0.88
N LEU A 147 -13.41 4.15 -0.97
CA LEU A 147 -12.14 4.29 -0.25
C LEU A 147 -11.03 4.42 -1.28
N SER A 148 -10.41 5.58 -1.34
CA SER A 148 -9.16 5.80 -2.07
C SER A 148 -7.98 5.65 -1.11
N MET A 149 -6.97 4.88 -1.49
CA MET A 149 -5.74 4.67 -0.71
C MET A 149 -4.51 4.90 -1.59
N ALA A 150 -3.52 5.60 -1.08
CA ALA A 150 -2.28 5.91 -1.80
C ALA A 150 -1.09 6.01 -0.84
N ASN A 151 0.14 5.99 -1.39
CA ASN A 151 1.39 6.17 -0.62
C ASN A 151 1.50 5.26 0.62
N VAL A 152 1.06 4.00 0.49
CA VAL A 152 1.15 3.02 1.59
C VAL A 152 2.61 2.68 1.84
N ARG A 153 3.09 2.97 3.06
CA ARG A 153 4.48 2.75 3.48
C ARG A 153 4.51 1.92 4.76
N THR A 154 5.25 0.81 4.77
CA THR A 154 5.39 -0.08 5.93
C THR A 154 6.80 0.01 6.50
N VAL A 155 6.92 0.30 7.79
CA VAL A 155 8.19 0.37 8.52
C VAL A 155 8.12 -0.50 9.77
N PHE A 156 9.07 -1.41 9.91
CA PHE A 156 9.32 -2.17 11.12
C PHE A 156 10.52 -1.59 11.88
N SER A 157 10.44 -1.48 13.20
CA SER A 157 11.56 -1.09 14.03
C SER A 157 11.67 -2.00 15.24
N SER A 158 12.90 -2.38 15.59
CA SER A 158 13.17 -3.20 16.78
C SER A 158 14.41 -2.69 17.51
N GLU A 159 14.45 -2.98 18.81
CA GLU A 159 15.64 -2.89 19.63
C GLU A 159 15.99 -4.31 20.05
N VAL A 160 17.22 -4.74 19.81
CA VAL A 160 17.69 -6.07 20.21
C VAL A 160 18.78 -5.91 21.25
N GLY A 161 18.54 -6.43 22.44
CA GLY A 161 19.52 -6.49 23.51
C GLY A 161 20.66 -7.43 23.13
N ILE A 162 21.90 -7.00 23.37
CA ILE A 162 23.10 -7.75 23.01
C ILE A 162 23.48 -8.66 24.19
N PRO A 163 23.45 -10.00 24.03
CA PRO A 163 23.91 -10.92 25.06
C PRO A 163 25.38 -10.67 25.44
N PRO A 164 25.77 -10.86 26.72
CA PRO A 164 27.15 -10.66 27.18
C PRO A 164 28.19 -11.42 26.36
N THR A 165 27.84 -12.61 25.86
CA THR A 165 28.70 -13.47 25.02
C THR A 165 29.07 -12.84 23.68
N ILE A 166 28.24 -11.95 23.13
CA ILE A 166 28.54 -11.16 21.92
C ILE A 166 29.32 -9.91 22.32
N ALA A 167 28.97 -9.28 23.45
CA ALA A 167 29.64 -8.09 23.95
C ALA A 167 31.13 -8.31 24.29
N THR A 168 31.51 -9.46 24.86
CA THR A 168 32.91 -9.74 25.24
C THR A 168 33.88 -9.97 24.07
N THR A 169 33.36 -10.18 22.85
CA THR A 169 34.22 -10.26 21.65
C THR A 169 34.69 -8.89 21.15
N ILE A 170 34.15 -7.79 21.70
CA ILE A 170 34.41 -6.43 21.27
C ILE A 170 35.76 -5.90 21.81
N ASP A 171 36.24 -6.42 22.95
CA ASP A 171 37.45 -5.93 23.63
C ASP A 171 38.70 -6.81 23.42
N SER A 172 38.58 -7.99 22.82
CA SER A 172 39.67 -8.99 22.82
C SER A 172 40.65 -8.92 21.64
N ASP A 173 40.47 -8.01 20.67
CA ASP A 173 41.39 -7.89 19.53
C ASP A 173 42.74 -7.21 19.87
N SER A 174 43.01 -6.94 21.15
CA SER A 174 44.30 -6.39 21.61
C SER A 174 45.03 -7.15 22.73
N VAL A 175 44.53 -8.28 23.24
CA VAL A 175 45.29 -9.05 24.26
C VAL A 175 45.17 -10.55 24.03
N ARG A 176 46.29 -11.18 23.62
CA ARG A 176 46.50 -12.63 23.79
C ARG A 176 46.38 -12.97 25.28
N MET A 177 45.24 -13.52 25.71
CA MET A 177 45.13 -14.17 27.01
C MET A 177 45.17 -15.69 26.86
N PRO A 178 45.85 -16.40 27.78
CA PRO A 178 46.12 -17.82 27.63
C PRO A 178 44.86 -18.64 27.94
N SER A 179 44.72 -19.75 27.22
CA SER A 179 43.68 -20.75 27.39
C SER A 179 43.62 -21.25 28.85
N SER A 180 42.46 -21.14 29.50
CA SER A 180 41.98 -22.21 30.38
C SER A 180 40.50 -22.00 30.78
N VAL A 181 39.79 -23.13 30.82
CA VAL A 181 38.54 -23.41 31.54
C VAL A 181 37.23 -22.81 31.00
N PHE A 182 36.74 -23.33 29.87
CA PHE A 182 35.28 -23.43 29.63
C PHE A 182 34.91 -24.82 29.12
N SER A 183 33.89 -25.41 29.74
CA SER A 183 33.33 -26.72 29.45
C SER A 183 32.89 -26.85 27.98
N PRO A 184 33.07 -28.02 27.33
CA PRO A 184 32.65 -28.23 25.96
C PRO A 184 31.14 -28.51 25.94
N GLY A 185 30.32 -27.56 25.47
CA GLY A 185 28.89 -27.87 25.29
C GLY A 185 27.90 -26.72 25.08
N GLN A 186 28.27 -25.45 25.26
CA GLN A 186 27.37 -24.33 24.93
C GLN A 186 27.91 -23.55 23.74
N SER A 187 27.31 -23.78 22.57
CA SER A 187 27.53 -23.01 21.36
C SER A 187 27.22 -21.54 21.63
N LYS A 188 28.24 -20.69 21.43
CA LYS A 188 28.15 -19.22 21.49
C LYS A 188 26.95 -18.75 20.65
N PRO A 189 26.06 -17.85 21.12
CA PRO A 189 25.03 -17.28 20.25
C PRO A 189 25.71 -16.45 19.16
N THR A 190 25.60 -16.93 17.93
CA THR A 190 26.27 -16.40 16.73
C THR A 190 25.46 -15.35 15.99
N LYS A 191 24.20 -15.15 16.39
CA LYS A 191 23.24 -14.27 15.71
C LYS A 191 22.28 -13.58 16.68
N LEU A 192 21.70 -12.49 16.21
CA LEU A 192 20.62 -11.74 16.86
C LEU A 192 19.39 -11.80 15.96
N GLU A 193 18.22 -12.01 16.53
CA GLU A 193 16.96 -12.12 15.79
C GLU A 193 15.93 -11.13 16.32
N THR A 194 15.14 -10.57 15.41
CA THR A 194 13.98 -9.73 15.78
C THR A 194 12.75 -10.58 16.02
N ALA A 195 11.73 -9.98 16.64
CA ALA A 195 10.37 -10.49 16.51
C ALA A 195 9.95 -10.55 15.02
N TYR A 196 9.00 -11.42 14.73
CA TYR A 196 8.45 -11.52 13.38
C TYR A 196 7.34 -10.49 13.15
N PHE A 197 7.11 -10.16 11.88
CA PHE A 197 6.05 -9.27 11.44
C PHE A 197 5.49 -9.73 10.08
N THR A 198 4.25 -9.35 9.76
CA THR A 198 3.61 -9.76 8.51
C THR A 198 3.71 -8.68 7.43
N PHE A 199 4.06 -9.09 6.20
CA PHE A 199 4.05 -8.22 5.02
C PHE A 199 3.89 -9.05 3.73
N GLY A 200 3.02 -8.63 2.82
CA GLY A 200 2.80 -9.32 1.54
C GLY A 200 2.14 -10.68 1.64
N GLY A 201 1.54 -11.01 2.78
CA GLY A 201 0.98 -12.34 3.06
C GLY A 201 1.99 -13.33 3.64
N PHE A 202 3.22 -12.90 3.93
CA PHE A 202 4.25 -13.70 4.57
C PHE A 202 4.65 -13.11 5.92
N ASP A 203 5.20 -13.96 6.78
CA ASP A 203 5.84 -13.56 8.02
C ASP A 203 7.35 -13.45 7.82
N TRP A 204 7.95 -12.43 8.41
CA TRP A 204 9.34 -12.07 8.21
C TRP A 204 10.00 -11.76 9.55
N ASN A 205 11.30 -12.02 9.69
CA ASN A 205 12.13 -11.43 10.72
C ASN A 205 13.49 -11.00 10.15
N LEU A 206 14.24 -10.23 10.92
CA LEU A 206 15.62 -9.90 10.61
C LEU A 206 16.56 -10.71 11.48
N VAL A 207 17.59 -11.26 10.84
CA VAL A 207 18.69 -11.97 11.48
C VAL A 207 19.98 -11.21 11.24
N VAL A 208 20.69 -10.87 12.32
CA VAL A 208 21.95 -10.13 12.27
C VAL A 208 23.07 -11.04 12.77
N TYR A 209 24.12 -11.19 11.97
CA TYR A 209 25.35 -11.89 12.34
C TYR A 209 26.46 -10.85 12.54
N PRO A 210 26.82 -10.52 13.79
CA PRO A 210 27.83 -9.50 14.10
C PRO A 210 29.19 -9.75 13.43
N HIS A 211 29.55 -11.03 13.27
CA HIS A 211 30.87 -11.49 12.82
C HIS A 211 30.79 -12.37 11.56
N GLY A 212 29.72 -12.21 10.77
CA GLY A 212 29.49 -12.98 9.55
C GLY A 212 28.73 -14.28 9.79
N ASN A 213 28.06 -14.74 8.74
CA ASN A 213 27.28 -15.98 8.77
C ASN A 213 28.19 -17.17 8.42
N LYS A 214 28.70 -17.84 9.46
CA LYS A 214 29.56 -19.02 9.33
C LYS A 214 28.85 -20.26 8.77
N GLU A 215 27.51 -20.28 8.79
CA GLU A 215 26.73 -21.37 8.20
C GLU A 215 26.58 -21.20 6.68
N ASN A 216 26.95 -20.05 6.13
CA ASN A 216 26.83 -19.72 4.72
C ASN A 216 28.09 -19.02 4.18
N GLU A 217 29.24 -19.69 4.33
CA GLU A 217 30.57 -19.18 3.93
C GLU A 217 30.65 -18.81 2.44
N ALA A 218 29.89 -19.49 1.57
CA ALA A 218 29.85 -19.18 0.14
C ALA A 218 29.32 -17.77 -0.17
N ARG A 219 28.51 -17.19 0.73
CA ARG A 219 27.89 -15.87 0.56
C ARG A 219 28.37 -14.84 1.56
N SER A 220 29.03 -15.25 2.64
CA SER A 220 29.48 -14.38 3.74
C SER A 220 30.99 -14.15 3.68
N GLN A 221 31.42 -12.89 3.69
CA GLN A 221 32.82 -12.59 3.97
C GLN A 221 33.10 -12.84 5.46
N GLU A 222 34.10 -13.68 5.76
CA GLU A 222 34.42 -14.06 7.13
C GLU A 222 34.72 -12.81 7.99
N GLY A 223 34.13 -12.75 9.19
CA GLY A 223 34.35 -11.66 10.14
C GLY A 223 33.60 -10.35 9.85
N ARG A 224 32.74 -10.28 8.82
CA ARG A 224 31.98 -9.05 8.50
C ARG A 224 30.52 -9.13 8.94
N LEU A 225 30.02 -8.02 9.49
CA LEU A 225 28.61 -7.85 9.81
C LEU A 225 27.74 -8.18 8.60
N SER A 226 26.72 -9.02 8.81
CA SER A 226 25.72 -9.36 7.80
C SER A 226 24.32 -9.36 8.39
N VAL A 227 23.35 -8.93 7.59
CA VAL A 227 21.94 -8.83 7.96
C VAL A 227 21.11 -9.55 6.91
N TYR A 228 20.21 -10.42 7.33
CA TYR A 228 19.34 -11.19 6.45
C TYR A 228 17.89 -10.93 6.80
N LEU A 229 17.09 -10.61 5.79
CA LEU A 229 15.64 -10.70 5.88
C LEU A 229 15.25 -12.16 5.63
N VAL A 230 14.61 -12.78 6.61
CA VAL A 230 14.25 -14.20 6.57
C VAL A 230 12.75 -14.33 6.55
N ARG A 231 12.24 -15.08 5.56
CA ARG A 231 10.83 -15.42 5.43
C ARG A 231 10.52 -16.65 6.26
N LEU A 232 9.41 -16.63 6.99
CA LEU A 232 9.02 -17.69 7.93
C LEU A 232 7.80 -18.50 7.47
N THR A 233 7.12 -18.08 6.41
CA THR A 233 5.92 -18.75 5.87
C THR A 233 5.87 -18.72 4.33
N GLY A 234 4.99 -19.53 3.73
CA GLY A 234 4.73 -19.50 2.27
C GLY A 234 5.88 -20.05 1.40
N PHE A 235 6.57 -21.07 1.91
CA PHE A 235 7.72 -21.73 1.28
C PHE A 235 7.40 -22.49 -0.02
N ASP A 236 6.13 -22.70 -0.31
CA ASP A 236 5.63 -23.30 -1.54
C ASP A 236 5.89 -22.44 -2.79
N HIS A 237 6.28 -21.18 -2.60
CA HIS A 237 6.65 -20.27 -3.68
C HIS A 237 7.95 -19.55 -3.38
N ARG A 238 8.71 -19.18 -4.42
CA ARG A 238 9.74 -18.14 -4.28
C ARG A 238 9.07 -16.79 -4.06
N CYS A 239 9.76 -15.87 -3.40
CA CYS A 239 9.25 -14.52 -3.17
C CYS A 239 10.29 -13.46 -3.55
N ARG A 240 9.95 -12.57 -4.48
CA ARG A 240 10.73 -11.36 -4.75
C ARG A 240 10.41 -10.35 -3.66
N VAL A 241 11.43 -9.85 -2.99
CA VAL A 241 11.28 -8.89 -1.91
C VAL A 241 12.16 -7.67 -2.16
N ARG A 242 11.65 -6.48 -1.86
CA ARG A 242 12.39 -5.23 -1.95
C ARG A 242 12.26 -4.47 -0.65
N TYR A 243 13.36 -4.05 -0.06
CA TYR A 243 13.37 -3.47 1.28
C TYR A 243 14.58 -2.55 1.51
N ILE A 244 14.52 -1.75 2.57
CA ILE A 244 15.63 -0.90 3.03
C ILE A 244 15.87 -1.20 4.49
N VAL A 245 17.13 -1.51 4.86
CA VAL A 245 17.54 -1.72 6.25
C VAL A 245 18.35 -0.52 6.72
N SER A 246 18.14 -0.11 7.97
CA SER A 246 18.98 0.85 8.67
C SER A 246 19.42 0.28 10.02
N LEU A 247 20.70 0.43 10.35
CA LEU A 247 21.30 0.02 11.63
C LEU A 247 21.84 1.21 12.40
N GLY A 248 21.70 1.18 13.72
CA GLY A 248 22.22 2.19 14.64
C GLY A 248 21.21 3.29 14.99
N GLU A 249 21.70 4.34 15.67
CA GLU A 249 20.91 5.44 16.21
C GLU A 249 21.62 6.79 15.98
N GLY A 250 20.84 7.88 15.86
CA GLY A 250 21.36 9.25 15.86
C GLY A 250 21.48 9.85 14.46
N GLU A 251 22.47 10.74 14.27
CA GLU A 251 22.62 11.53 13.04
C GLU A 251 23.18 10.74 11.84
N HIS A 252 23.74 9.54 12.05
CA HIS A 252 24.35 8.73 10.99
C HIS A 252 23.97 7.24 11.10
N PRO A 253 22.69 6.87 10.93
CA PRO A 253 22.33 5.47 10.76
C PRO A 253 22.96 4.92 9.47
N VAL A 254 23.41 3.67 9.50
CA VAL A 254 23.94 3.00 8.31
C VAL A 254 22.76 2.45 7.54
N GLU A 255 22.52 2.96 6.34
CA GLU A 255 21.40 2.58 5.48
C GLU A 255 21.88 1.75 4.30
N SER A 256 21.10 0.75 3.91
CA SER A 256 21.43 -0.12 2.78
C SER A 256 21.14 0.49 1.40
N GLY A 257 20.27 1.50 1.33
CA GLY A 257 19.49 1.78 0.13
C GLY A 257 18.52 0.64 -0.22
N PRO A 258 17.78 0.72 -1.34
CA PRO A 258 16.88 -0.36 -1.76
C PRO A 258 17.66 -1.63 -2.11
N ILE A 259 17.37 -2.70 -1.38
CA ILE A 259 17.85 -4.05 -1.67
C ILE A 259 16.75 -4.78 -2.41
N GLU A 260 17.08 -5.37 -3.56
CA GLU A 260 16.25 -6.38 -4.22
C GLU A 260 16.80 -7.77 -3.88
N ASP A 261 15.94 -8.63 -3.35
CA ASP A 261 16.33 -9.96 -2.90
C ASP A 261 15.28 -11.00 -3.35
N LEU A 262 15.69 -12.26 -3.37
CA LEU A 262 14.88 -13.39 -3.79
C LEU A 262 14.89 -14.44 -2.70
N SER A 263 13.81 -14.47 -1.91
CA SER A 263 13.62 -15.50 -0.90
C SER A 263 13.34 -16.84 -1.58
N ASP A 264 14.23 -17.80 -1.32
CA ASP A 264 14.10 -19.18 -1.78
C ASP A 264 13.03 -19.97 -1.01
N ALA A 265 12.89 -21.26 -1.34
CA ALA A 265 11.95 -22.18 -0.69
C ALA A 265 12.29 -22.47 0.78
N GLU A 266 13.49 -22.11 1.26
CA GLU A 266 13.86 -22.20 2.68
C GLU A 266 13.71 -20.85 3.40
N GLY A 267 13.19 -19.83 2.71
CA GLY A 267 12.99 -18.50 3.27
C GLY A 267 14.24 -17.63 3.31
N ARG A 268 15.33 -18.05 2.65
CA ARG A 268 16.62 -17.36 2.69
C ARG A 268 16.79 -16.46 1.48
N GLY A 269 17.35 -15.27 1.71
CA GLY A 269 17.79 -14.34 0.68
C GLY A 269 19.32 -14.22 0.61
N PHE A 270 19.81 -13.28 -0.19
CA PHE A 270 21.21 -12.91 -0.29
C PHE A 270 21.67 -12.09 0.93
N GLY A 271 20.77 -11.29 1.52
CA GLY A 271 21.07 -10.42 2.65
C GLY A 271 21.95 -9.23 2.29
N TRP A 272 22.31 -8.46 3.31
CA TRP A 272 23.07 -7.22 3.21
C TRP A 272 24.32 -7.26 4.08
N GLN A 273 25.44 -6.84 3.51
CA GLN A 273 26.75 -6.80 4.15
C GLN A 273 27.25 -5.35 4.20
N PRO A 274 26.89 -4.58 5.24
CA PRO A 274 27.36 -3.22 5.37
C PRO A 274 28.88 -3.18 5.55
N ARG A 275 29.53 -2.16 4.97
CA ARG A 275 30.96 -1.92 5.14
C ARG A 275 31.25 -1.13 6.43
N VAL A 276 30.74 -1.61 7.56
CA VAL A 276 30.87 -0.99 8.89
C VAL A 276 31.22 -2.04 9.93
N ARG A 277 31.82 -1.62 11.05
CA ARG A 277 32.12 -2.53 12.17
C ARG A 277 30.91 -2.65 13.07
N TRP A 278 30.83 -3.77 13.78
CA TRP A 278 29.78 -4.00 14.78
C TRP A 278 29.72 -2.88 15.83
N SER A 279 30.88 -2.39 16.29
CA SER A 279 31.01 -1.29 17.26
C SER A 279 30.38 0.03 16.81
N ASP A 280 30.22 0.23 15.50
CA ASP A 280 29.72 1.49 14.94
C ASP A 280 28.18 1.58 15.09
N VAL A 281 27.51 0.43 15.06
CA VAL A 281 26.04 0.29 15.04
C VAL A 281 25.46 -0.22 16.36
N ALA A 282 26.23 -0.99 17.14
CA ALA A 282 25.83 -1.50 18.44
C ALA A 282 26.34 -0.58 19.56
N ARG A 283 25.43 0.09 20.28
CA ARG A 283 25.78 1.05 21.34
C ARG A 283 25.08 0.70 22.64
N LYS A 284 25.78 0.84 23.77
CA LYS A 284 25.24 0.63 25.13
C LYS A 284 24.53 -0.73 25.30
N GLY A 285 25.04 -1.79 24.67
CA GLY A 285 24.47 -3.13 24.76
C GLY A 285 23.17 -3.33 23.97
N VAL A 286 22.82 -2.42 23.05
CA VAL A 286 21.62 -2.51 22.22
C VAL A 286 21.98 -2.28 20.75
N LEU A 287 21.36 -3.07 19.87
CA LEU A 287 21.29 -2.80 18.44
C LEU A 287 19.90 -2.26 18.11
N ARG A 288 19.84 -1.05 17.55
CA ARG A 288 18.60 -0.51 16.96
C ARG A 288 18.57 -0.79 15.47
N LEU A 289 17.43 -1.22 14.98
CA LEU A 289 17.22 -1.53 13.57
C LEU A 289 15.88 -0.99 13.08
N SER A 290 15.88 -0.54 11.83
CA SER A 290 14.68 -0.13 11.09
C SER A 290 14.67 -0.84 9.75
N LEU A 291 13.51 -1.27 9.31
CA LEU A 291 13.28 -1.95 8.05
C LEU A 291 12.07 -1.32 7.36
N GLU A 292 12.27 -0.75 6.18
CA GLU A 292 11.18 -0.35 5.31
C GLU A 292 10.92 -1.44 4.28
N MET A 293 9.73 -2.03 4.32
CA MET A 293 9.30 -3.03 3.35
C MET A 293 8.64 -2.33 2.17
N LEU A 294 9.19 -2.53 0.97
CA LEU A 294 8.71 -1.89 -0.26
C LEU A 294 7.83 -2.85 -1.05
N GLU A 295 8.29 -4.09 -1.26
CA GLU A 295 7.57 -5.10 -2.06
C GLU A 295 7.80 -6.53 -1.55
N ALA A 296 6.79 -7.38 -1.69
CA ALA A 296 6.88 -8.83 -1.47
C ALA A 296 5.89 -9.53 -2.41
N ARG A 297 6.41 -10.15 -3.48
CA ARG A 297 5.62 -10.79 -4.55
C ARG A 297 5.91 -12.27 -4.63
N THR A 298 4.84 -13.06 -4.67
CA THR A 298 4.91 -14.48 -4.99
C THR A 298 5.35 -14.67 -6.43
N ILE A 299 6.30 -15.58 -6.64
CA ILE A 299 6.83 -15.92 -7.95
C ILE A 299 6.44 -17.35 -8.31
N SER A 300 6.02 -17.53 -9.56
CA SER A 300 5.94 -18.84 -10.22
C SER A 300 6.89 -18.89 -11.40
N GLU A 301 7.93 -19.71 -11.28
CA GLU A 301 8.88 -19.98 -12.36
C GLU A 301 8.61 -21.34 -12.97
N VAL A 302 8.46 -21.38 -14.29
CA VAL A 302 8.09 -22.60 -15.01
C VAL A 302 8.86 -22.72 -16.32
N SER A 303 9.26 -23.94 -16.64
CA SER A 303 9.84 -24.29 -17.94
C SER A 303 8.73 -24.72 -18.88
N VAL A 304 8.43 -23.88 -19.86
CA VAL A 304 7.35 -24.07 -20.84
C VAL A 304 7.93 -24.70 -22.09
N GLN A 305 7.34 -25.79 -22.57
CA GLN A 305 7.78 -26.41 -23.81
C GLN A 305 7.49 -25.49 -25.00
N ALA A 306 8.52 -25.14 -25.77
CA ALA A 306 8.39 -24.36 -27.01
C ALA A 306 8.67 -25.22 -28.25
N LEU A 307 9.74 -26.00 -28.24
CA LEU A 307 10.14 -26.91 -29.34
C LEU A 307 9.95 -28.37 -28.94
N GLY A 308 9.85 -29.30 -29.89
CA GLY A 308 9.72 -30.74 -29.61
C GLY A 308 8.29 -31.26 -29.78
N PRO A 309 7.91 -32.38 -29.13
CA PRO A 309 6.64 -33.05 -29.39
C PRO A 309 5.44 -32.14 -29.08
N GLY A 310 4.65 -31.79 -30.11
CA GLY A 310 3.57 -30.80 -30.02
C GLY A 310 2.35 -31.20 -29.15
N ALA A 311 2.40 -32.33 -28.45
CA ALA A 311 1.30 -32.86 -27.64
C ALA A 311 1.55 -32.76 -26.12
N LEU A 312 2.60 -32.06 -25.68
CA LEU A 312 2.87 -31.93 -24.25
C LEU A 312 1.80 -31.08 -23.55
N PRO A 313 1.36 -31.47 -22.35
CA PRO A 313 0.37 -30.71 -21.60
C PRO A 313 0.91 -29.34 -21.20
N ALA A 314 0.00 -28.37 -21.03
CA ALA A 314 0.35 -27.06 -20.51
C ALA A 314 1.02 -27.19 -19.12
N THR A 315 2.04 -26.39 -18.87
CA THR A 315 2.83 -26.44 -17.65
C THR A 315 2.05 -25.82 -16.50
N PRO A 316 1.82 -26.54 -15.39
CA PRO A 316 1.06 -26.01 -14.27
C PRO A 316 1.87 -24.97 -13.49
N CYS A 317 1.18 -23.96 -12.95
CA CYS A 317 1.71 -23.02 -11.97
C CYS A 317 0.59 -22.59 -11.02
N TYR A 318 0.95 -21.90 -9.94
CA TYR A 318 0.00 -21.47 -8.92
C TYR A 318 0.17 -19.98 -8.63
N ASP A 319 -0.91 -19.31 -8.26
CA ASP A 319 -0.84 -17.92 -7.79
C ASP A 319 -0.65 -17.82 -6.27
N ARG A 320 -0.60 -16.58 -5.77
CA ARG A 320 -0.44 -16.28 -4.33
C ARG A 320 -1.51 -16.95 -3.45
N ASP A 321 -2.73 -17.14 -3.96
CA ASP A 321 -3.83 -17.75 -3.22
C ASP A 321 -3.89 -19.28 -3.45
N LYS A 322 -2.80 -19.85 -3.99
CA LYS A 322 -2.62 -21.26 -4.33
C LYS A 322 -3.64 -21.80 -5.34
N GLN A 323 -4.24 -20.92 -6.14
CA GLN A 323 -5.13 -21.36 -7.21
C GLN A 323 -4.31 -21.83 -8.41
N ALA A 324 -4.81 -22.83 -9.12
CA ALA A 324 -4.12 -23.48 -10.24
C ALA A 324 -4.26 -22.70 -11.55
N TRP A 325 -3.15 -22.62 -12.27
CA TRP A 325 -2.98 -22.03 -13.59
C TRP A 325 -2.20 -22.99 -14.49
N ALA A 326 -2.31 -22.81 -15.80
CA ALA A 326 -1.46 -23.53 -16.74
C ALA A 326 -0.99 -22.59 -17.87
N ILE A 327 0.26 -22.75 -18.28
CA ILE A 327 0.88 -21.96 -19.35
C ILE A 327 1.39 -22.86 -20.47
N ARG A 328 1.25 -22.42 -21.71
CA ARG A 328 1.82 -23.08 -22.89
C ARG A 328 2.41 -22.05 -23.84
N ALA A 329 3.44 -22.45 -24.59
CA ALA A 329 3.96 -21.65 -25.68
C ALA A 329 3.13 -21.89 -26.95
N ASP A 330 3.01 -20.86 -27.77
CA ASP A 330 2.39 -20.87 -29.08
C ASP A 330 3.36 -20.23 -30.09
N LEU A 331 3.65 -20.96 -31.16
CA LEU A 331 4.61 -20.59 -32.21
C LEU A 331 3.94 -20.28 -33.57
N HIS A 332 2.61 -20.11 -33.61
CA HIS A 332 1.86 -19.84 -34.85
C HIS A 332 1.84 -18.34 -35.24
N SER A 333 2.75 -17.53 -34.70
CA SER A 333 2.87 -16.10 -34.96
C SER A 333 4.32 -15.72 -35.27
N ASP A 334 4.61 -14.43 -35.46
CA ASP A 334 5.98 -13.94 -35.73
C ASP A 334 6.84 -13.99 -34.46
N THR A 335 6.22 -13.74 -33.30
CA THR A 335 6.84 -13.87 -31.98
C THR A 335 6.25 -15.04 -31.21
N VAL A 336 7.02 -15.60 -30.27
CA VAL A 336 6.51 -16.60 -29.33
C VAL A 336 5.42 -15.95 -28.50
N ARG A 337 4.30 -16.66 -28.38
CA ARG A 337 3.18 -16.28 -27.52
C ARG A 337 3.10 -17.23 -26.34
N LEU A 338 2.72 -16.71 -25.19
CA LEU A 338 2.43 -17.49 -24.00
C LEU A 338 0.93 -17.47 -23.73
N HIS A 339 0.31 -18.64 -23.72
CA HIS A 339 -1.11 -18.78 -23.43
C HIS A 339 -1.29 -19.25 -21.98
N LEU A 340 -1.80 -18.36 -21.13
CA LEU A 340 -2.02 -18.58 -19.70
C LEU A 340 -3.51 -18.82 -19.43
N VAL A 341 -3.83 -19.91 -18.73
CA VAL A 341 -5.21 -20.35 -18.46
C VAL A 341 -5.41 -20.52 -16.96
N TYR A 342 -6.48 -19.94 -16.43
CA TYR A 342 -6.91 -20.13 -15.04
C TYR A 342 -7.72 -21.43 -14.91
N LYS A 343 -7.21 -22.41 -14.15
CA LYS A 343 -7.81 -23.75 -14.05
C LYS A 343 -8.90 -23.85 -13.00
N ASP A 344 -8.87 -22.98 -12.00
CA ASP A 344 -9.82 -22.96 -10.89
C ASP A 344 -10.95 -21.93 -11.09
N ILE A 345 -11.33 -21.66 -12.35
CA ILE A 345 -12.40 -20.69 -12.69
C ILE A 345 -13.75 -21.08 -12.11
N ASN A 346 -14.02 -22.39 -12.03
CA ASN A 346 -15.19 -22.98 -11.42
C ASN A 346 -15.26 -22.77 -9.88
N ASN A 347 -14.13 -22.52 -9.21
CA ASN A 347 -14.08 -22.25 -7.76
C ASN A 347 -14.50 -20.82 -7.40
N ILE A 348 -14.68 -19.94 -8.40
CA ILE A 348 -15.16 -18.58 -8.15
C ILE A 348 -16.61 -18.65 -7.65
N PRO A 349 -16.93 -18.02 -6.50
CA PRO A 349 -18.30 -18.02 -6.01
C PRO A 349 -19.27 -17.38 -7.00
N ARG A 350 -20.49 -17.94 -7.10
CA ARG A 350 -21.58 -17.32 -7.87
C ARG A 350 -21.78 -15.86 -7.48
N ASN A 351 -22.11 -15.01 -8.45
CA ASN A 351 -22.29 -13.56 -8.28
C ASN A 351 -21.06 -12.83 -7.75
N HIS A 352 -19.85 -13.35 -7.97
CA HIS A 352 -18.60 -12.66 -7.69
C HIS A 352 -17.71 -12.63 -8.92
N LEU A 353 -16.76 -11.69 -8.92
CA LEU A 353 -15.63 -11.67 -9.84
C LEU A 353 -14.34 -11.79 -9.05
N ARG A 354 -13.39 -12.52 -9.62
CA ARG A 354 -12.00 -12.50 -9.16
C ARG A 354 -11.20 -11.60 -10.10
N TYR A 355 -10.73 -10.46 -9.59
CA TYR A 355 -9.71 -9.66 -10.25
C TYR A 355 -8.34 -10.25 -9.92
N VAL A 356 -7.48 -10.44 -10.92
CA VAL A 356 -6.08 -10.87 -10.75
C VAL A 356 -5.19 -10.05 -11.66
N SER A 357 -4.05 -9.60 -11.16
CA SER A 357 -2.98 -8.98 -11.95
C SER A 357 -1.64 -9.69 -11.72
N TRP A 358 -0.80 -9.70 -12.76
CA TRP A 358 0.54 -10.28 -12.71
C TRP A 358 1.47 -9.60 -13.71
N THR A 359 2.77 -9.78 -13.52
CA THR A 359 3.80 -9.42 -14.49
C THR A 359 4.48 -10.69 -14.98
N ALA A 360 4.76 -10.79 -16.27
CA ALA A 360 5.38 -11.96 -16.86
C ALA A 360 6.74 -11.60 -17.45
N TYR A 361 7.71 -12.52 -17.33
CA TYR A 361 9.07 -12.35 -17.83
C TYR A 361 9.58 -13.61 -18.52
N LEU A 362 10.43 -13.43 -19.52
CA LEU A 362 11.30 -14.49 -20.04
C LEU A 362 12.62 -14.50 -19.26
N ILE A 363 13.13 -15.69 -18.98
CA ILE A 363 14.41 -15.88 -18.29
C ILE A 363 15.45 -16.43 -19.25
N ARG A 364 16.54 -15.69 -19.44
CA ARG A 364 17.69 -16.01 -20.29
C ARG A 364 18.90 -16.41 -19.44
N GLY A 365 19.66 -17.43 -19.86
CA GLY A 365 20.91 -17.83 -19.21
C GLY A 365 20.76 -18.56 -17.86
N GLU A 366 21.80 -19.25 -17.41
CA GLU A 366 21.77 -19.94 -16.10
C GLU A 366 22.28 -19.05 -14.97
N GLU A 367 22.08 -19.44 -13.71
CA GLU A 367 22.68 -18.70 -12.60
C GLU A 367 24.22 -18.83 -12.68
N PRO A 368 24.99 -17.75 -12.43
CA PRO A 368 24.58 -16.44 -11.90
C PRO A 368 24.20 -15.39 -12.97
N ASP A 369 24.47 -15.66 -14.26
CA ASP A 369 24.31 -14.71 -15.37
C ASP A 369 22.88 -14.66 -15.94
N THR A 370 21.90 -14.87 -15.06
CA THR A 370 20.49 -14.91 -15.45
C THR A 370 19.96 -13.51 -15.76
N GLU A 371 19.48 -13.30 -16.98
CA GLU A 371 18.82 -12.07 -17.41
C GLU A 371 17.29 -12.27 -17.44
N ILE A 372 16.54 -11.31 -16.90
CA ILE A 372 15.08 -11.36 -16.80
C ILE A 372 14.49 -10.27 -17.70
N VAL A 373 13.79 -10.67 -18.76
CA VAL A 373 13.24 -9.78 -19.78
C VAL A 373 11.73 -9.67 -19.60
N ASN A 374 11.23 -8.46 -19.35
CA ASN A 374 9.79 -8.22 -19.15
C ASN A 374 9.02 -8.39 -20.46
N LEU A 375 7.85 -9.02 -20.40
CA LEU A 375 6.99 -9.13 -21.58
C LEU A 375 6.37 -7.77 -21.94
N PRO A 376 6.23 -7.46 -23.24
CA PRO A 376 5.47 -6.30 -23.70
C PRO A 376 4.04 -6.28 -23.16
N GLY A 377 3.54 -5.10 -22.78
CA GLY A 377 2.16 -4.94 -22.29
C GLY A 377 1.95 -5.28 -20.81
N ALA A 378 2.99 -5.69 -20.09
CA ALA A 378 2.95 -5.84 -18.65
C ALA A 378 2.75 -4.49 -17.90
N PRO A 379 2.12 -4.49 -16.70
CA PRO A 379 1.51 -5.65 -16.04
C PRO A 379 0.19 -6.06 -16.72
N PHE A 380 -0.11 -7.36 -16.68
CA PHE A 380 -1.37 -7.92 -17.15
C PHE A 380 -2.41 -7.93 -16.02
N SER A 381 -3.69 -7.90 -16.38
CA SER A 381 -4.79 -8.10 -15.44
C SER A 381 -6.03 -8.67 -16.13
N ARG A 382 -6.86 -9.39 -15.37
CA ARG A 382 -8.13 -9.94 -15.86
C ARG A 382 -9.15 -10.10 -14.73
N TYR A 383 -10.43 -9.98 -15.09
CA TYR A 383 -11.56 -10.35 -14.27
C TYR A 383 -12.06 -11.73 -14.69
N TYR A 384 -12.27 -12.61 -13.73
CA TYR A 384 -12.84 -13.93 -13.93
C TYR A 384 -14.19 -14.03 -13.21
N ALA A 385 -15.21 -14.52 -13.90
CA ALA A 385 -16.45 -15.00 -13.30
C ALA A 385 -16.42 -16.53 -13.25
N GLN A 386 -17.34 -17.14 -12.50
CA GLN A 386 -17.52 -18.58 -12.56
C GLN A 386 -17.95 -19.00 -13.98
N ASP A 387 -17.20 -19.92 -14.59
CA ASP A 387 -17.46 -20.49 -15.91
C ASP A 387 -17.04 -21.96 -15.94
N GLU A 388 -17.38 -22.69 -17.01
CA GLU A 388 -16.97 -24.09 -17.20
C GLU A 388 -15.47 -24.21 -17.47
N ALA A 389 -14.92 -23.30 -18.27
CA ALA A 389 -13.51 -23.25 -18.60
C ALA A 389 -13.07 -21.83 -18.93
N ASP A 390 -11.83 -21.49 -18.58
CA ASP A 390 -11.18 -20.27 -19.04
C ASP A 390 -10.61 -20.49 -20.44
N GLU A 391 -10.97 -19.61 -21.38
CA GLU A 391 -10.37 -19.59 -22.72
C GLU A 391 -8.88 -19.22 -22.68
N GLY A 392 -8.43 -18.57 -21.61
CA GLY A 392 -7.06 -18.16 -21.40
C GLY A 392 -6.73 -16.79 -22.02
N ILE A 393 -5.56 -16.27 -21.69
CA ILE A 393 -5.01 -15.02 -22.17
C ILE A 393 -3.71 -15.27 -22.92
N ILE A 394 -3.58 -14.64 -24.09
CA ILE A 394 -2.38 -14.66 -24.90
C ILE A 394 -1.52 -13.46 -24.49
N MET A 395 -0.28 -13.73 -24.09
CA MET A 395 0.75 -12.74 -23.82
C MET A 395 1.81 -12.84 -24.91
N GLU A 396 2.02 -11.75 -25.65
CA GLU A 396 3.07 -11.69 -26.66
C GLU A 396 4.44 -11.51 -26.00
N THR A 397 5.47 -12.14 -26.57
CA THR A 397 6.85 -11.93 -26.14
C THR A 397 7.63 -11.12 -27.17
N SER A 398 8.80 -10.62 -26.79
CA SER A 398 9.75 -10.01 -27.71
C SER A 398 10.61 -11.02 -28.47
N LEU A 399 10.44 -12.32 -28.21
CA LEU A 399 11.26 -13.39 -28.77
C LEU A 399 10.67 -13.86 -30.11
N GLY A 400 11.43 -13.73 -31.20
CA GLY A 400 10.99 -14.19 -32.52
C GLY A 400 10.86 -15.71 -32.60
N VAL A 401 9.84 -16.23 -33.28
CA VAL A 401 9.68 -17.68 -33.48
C VAL A 401 10.86 -18.29 -34.25
N ASN A 402 11.45 -17.55 -35.18
CA ASN A 402 12.64 -17.98 -35.91
C ASN A 402 13.88 -18.03 -35.01
N GLU A 403 14.01 -17.10 -34.05
CA GLU A 403 15.10 -17.10 -33.08
C GLU A 403 15.03 -18.31 -32.15
N VAL A 404 13.82 -18.75 -31.77
CA VAL A 404 13.63 -19.94 -30.92
C VAL A 404 14.11 -21.20 -31.60
N LYS A 405 14.01 -21.28 -32.93
CA LYS A 405 14.44 -22.44 -33.72
C LYS A 405 15.95 -22.47 -33.95
N ASP A 406 16.67 -21.39 -33.64
CA ASP A 406 18.13 -21.36 -33.67
C ASP A 406 18.69 -22.20 -32.51
N GLU A 407 19.65 -23.09 -32.81
CA GLU A 407 20.30 -23.94 -31.82
C GLU A 407 21.03 -23.14 -30.73
N ASN A 408 21.41 -21.89 -31.03
CA ASN A 408 22.10 -21.00 -30.09
C ASN A 408 21.16 -20.01 -29.37
N CYS A 409 19.85 -20.24 -29.40
CA CYS A 409 18.88 -19.35 -28.77
C CYS A 409 19.08 -19.32 -27.23
N PRO A 410 19.45 -18.18 -26.61
CA PRO A 410 19.79 -18.14 -25.20
C PRO A 410 18.58 -18.23 -24.26
N PHE A 411 17.37 -18.24 -24.83
CA PHE A 411 16.10 -18.40 -24.12
C PHE A 411 15.62 -19.85 -24.10
N VAL A 412 16.17 -20.71 -24.95
CA VAL A 412 15.75 -22.09 -25.12
C VAL A 412 16.77 -23.01 -24.47
N THR A 413 16.31 -23.83 -23.54
CA THR A 413 17.13 -24.89 -22.94
C THR A 413 17.40 -26.00 -23.94
N GLU A 414 18.39 -26.86 -23.68
CA GLU A 414 18.68 -28.06 -24.49
C GLU A 414 17.46 -28.97 -24.70
N LYS A 415 16.48 -28.91 -23.79
CA LYS A 415 15.21 -29.66 -23.85
C LYS A 415 14.14 -28.99 -24.72
N GLY A 416 14.44 -27.89 -25.39
CA GLY A 416 13.47 -27.11 -26.18
C GLY A 416 12.46 -26.32 -25.33
N GLN A 417 12.79 -26.04 -24.07
CA GLN A 417 11.92 -25.31 -23.14
C GLN A 417 12.38 -23.86 -22.97
N ILE A 418 11.43 -22.94 -22.86
CA ILE A 418 11.64 -21.55 -22.46
C ILE A 418 11.27 -21.38 -20.99
N ARG A 419 12.09 -20.65 -20.22
CA ARG A 419 11.78 -20.38 -18.80
C ARG A 419 10.99 -19.09 -18.69
N VAL A 420 9.85 -19.18 -18.01
CA VAL A 420 8.92 -18.08 -17.78
C VAL A 420 8.80 -17.81 -16.29
N ARG A 421 8.89 -16.54 -15.90
CA ARG A 421 8.57 -16.08 -14.54
C ARG A 421 7.25 -15.34 -14.54
N LEU A 422 6.34 -15.71 -13.66
CA LEU A 422 5.15 -14.94 -13.32
C LEU A 422 5.33 -14.34 -11.92
N GLU A 423 5.24 -13.01 -11.81
CA GLU A 423 5.18 -12.30 -10.54
C GLU A 423 3.73 -11.89 -10.27
N TRP A 424 3.12 -12.47 -9.23
CA TRP A 424 1.71 -12.23 -8.92
C TRP A 424 1.54 -10.92 -8.14
N ASN A 425 0.64 -10.06 -8.63
CA ASN A 425 0.41 -8.72 -8.09
C ASN A 425 -0.82 -8.71 -7.16
N GLU A 426 -1.83 -7.91 -7.50
CA GLU A 426 -3.04 -7.74 -6.71
C GLU A 426 -4.11 -8.78 -7.10
N CYS A 427 -4.87 -9.25 -6.12
CA CYS A 427 -6.00 -10.15 -6.32
C CYS A 427 -7.12 -9.74 -5.38
N HIS A 428 -8.33 -9.60 -5.92
CA HIS A 428 -9.52 -9.20 -5.18
C HIS A 428 -10.73 -10.01 -5.59
N LEU A 429 -11.52 -10.43 -4.60
CA LEU A 429 -12.84 -10.99 -4.83
C LEU A 429 -13.88 -9.87 -4.71
N LEU A 430 -14.54 -9.56 -5.83
CA LEU A 430 -15.51 -8.49 -5.97
C LEU A 430 -16.93 -9.06 -6.00
N PHE A 431 -17.86 -8.38 -5.36
CA PHE A 431 -19.28 -8.68 -5.39
C PHE A 431 -19.91 -8.22 -6.72
N GLN A 432 -20.84 -9.02 -7.25
CA GLN A 432 -21.47 -8.94 -8.56
C GLN A 432 -20.58 -9.33 -9.74
N SER A 433 -21.10 -10.20 -10.61
CA SER A 433 -20.43 -10.70 -11.82
C SER A 433 -20.50 -9.77 -13.03
N THR A 434 -21.24 -8.67 -12.95
CA THR A 434 -21.51 -7.75 -14.07
C THR A 434 -20.50 -6.61 -14.17
N TYR A 435 -19.21 -6.90 -14.02
CA TYR A 435 -18.14 -5.92 -14.29
C TYR A 435 -17.32 -6.34 -15.48
N HIS A 436 -16.89 -5.35 -16.27
CA HIS A 436 -15.96 -5.58 -17.35
C HIS A 436 -14.78 -4.60 -17.27
N LYS A 437 -13.63 -4.99 -17.83
CA LYS A 437 -12.42 -4.13 -17.88
C LYS A 437 -12.63 -2.77 -18.56
N TYR A 438 -13.67 -2.62 -19.39
CA TYR A 438 -13.99 -1.34 -20.03
C TYR A 438 -14.62 -0.35 -19.05
N ASP A 439 -15.27 -0.84 -17.99
CA ASP A 439 -15.81 0.00 -16.93
C ASP A 439 -14.68 0.67 -16.12
N ASP A 440 -13.50 0.04 -16.05
CA ASP A 440 -12.31 0.64 -15.40
C ASP A 440 -11.91 1.95 -16.07
N VAL A 441 -12.01 2.05 -17.40
CA VAL A 441 -11.68 3.27 -18.16
C VAL A 441 -12.57 4.43 -17.71
N CYS A 442 -13.89 4.21 -17.71
CA CYS A 442 -14.85 5.21 -17.25
C CYS A 442 -14.59 5.59 -15.80
N ARG A 443 -14.26 4.63 -14.93
CA ARG A 443 -13.99 4.87 -13.51
C ARG A 443 -12.71 5.68 -13.30
N ILE A 444 -11.62 5.33 -13.99
CA ILE A 444 -10.35 6.06 -13.95
C ILE A 444 -10.56 7.49 -14.43
N HIS A 445 -11.24 7.70 -15.56
CA HIS A 445 -11.54 9.04 -16.07
C HIS A 445 -12.40 9.83 -15.09
N ASN A 446 -13.41 9.22 -14.49
CA ASN A 446 -14.22 9.89 -13.46
C ASN A 446 -13.39 10.33 -12.25
N GLN A 447 -12.44 9.51 -11.81
CA GLN A 447 -11.52 9.88 -10.73
C GLN A 447 -10.57 11.02 -11.13
N GLN A 448 -10.02 10.97 -12.33
CA GLN A 448 -9.17 12.03 -12.88
C GLN A 448 -9.93 13.35 -12.99
N MET A 449 -11.13 13.34 -13.59
CA MET A 449 -11.99 14.52 -13.71
C MET A 449 -12.34 15.11 -12.34
N ARG A 450 -12.71 14.29 -11.35
CA ARG A 450 -13.00 14.78 -9.99
C ARG A 450 -11.79 15.46 -9.36
N ARG A 451 -10.58 14.91 -9.55
CA ARG A 451 -9.34 15.50 -9.05
C ARG A 451 -9.01 16.82 -9.75
N GLU A 452 -9.15 16.88 -11.06
CA GLU A 452 -8.95 18.12 -11.83
C GLU A 452 -9.94 19.21 -11.42
N ILE A 453 -11.23 18.89 -11.32
CA ILE A 453 -12.24 19.84 -10.86
C ILE A 453 -11.92 20.37 -9.46
N ALA A 454 -11.54 19.48 -8.53
CA ALA A 454 -11.16 19.90 -7.17
C ALA A 454 -9.91 20.78 -7.17
N ALA A 455 -8.92 20.49 -8.02
CA ALA A 455 -7.72 21.31 -8.16
C ALA A 455 -8.05 22.71 -8.71
N LEU A 456 -8.86 22.78 -9.77
CA LEU A 456 -9.32 24.04 -10.36
C LEU A 456 -10.15 24.88 -9.37
N GLN A 457 -11.01 24.24 -8.57
CA GLN A 457 -11.76 24.92 -7.53
C GLN A 457 -10.84 25.50 -6.44
N ALA A 458 -9.82 24.75 -6.01
CA ALA A 458 -8.84 25.23 -5.05
C ALA A 458 -7.99 26.39 -5.60
N GLU A 459 -7.61 26.32 -6.87
CA GLU A 459 -6.89 27.39 -7.57
C GLU A 459 -7.74 28.66 -7.68
N ASN A 460 -8.99 28.54 -8.13
CA ASN A 460 -9.93 29.66 -8.19
C ASN A 460 -10.12 30.32 -6.82
N TYR A 461 -10.31 29.54 -5.77
CA TYR A 461 -10.42 30.06 -4.41
C TYR A 461 -9.14 30.80 -3.96
N SER A 462 -7.96 30.26 -4.29
CA SER A 462 -6.68 30.93 -4.01
C SER A 462 -6.56 32.26 -4.75
N LEU A 463 -6.94 32.30 -6.03
CA LEU A 463 -6.92 33.51 -6.85
C LEU A 463 -7.90 34.56 -6.32
N GLU A 464 -9.11 34.18 -5.93
CA GLU A 464 -10.09 35.07 -5.30
C GLU A 464 -9.52 35.70 -4.01
N ARG A 465 -8.84 34.91 -3.17
CA ARG A 465 -8.18 35.43 -1.97
C ARG A 465 -7.04 36.40 -2.29
N GLN A 466 -6.26 36.13 -3.34
CA GLN A 466 -5.19 37.02 -3.79
C GLN A 466 -5.75 38.33 -4.32
N ILE A 467 -6.80 38.29 -5.15
CA ILE A 467 -7.50 39.47 -5.67
C ILE A 467 -8.04 40.30 -4.51
N PHE A 468 -8.70 39.67 -3.55
CA PHE A 468 -9.22 40.35 -2.35
C PHE A 468 -8.10 41.01 -1.54
N SER A 469 -6.98 40.31 -1.33
CA SER A 469 -5.81 40.86 -0.64
C SER A 469 -5.20 42.05 -1.38
N TYR A 470 -5.13 41.97 -2.71
CA TYR A 470 -4.60 43.05 -3.55
C TYR A 470 -5.51 44.28 -3.53
N GLN A 471 -6.83 44.09 -3.67
CA GLN A 471 -7.82 45.16 -3.55
C GLN A 471 -7.76 45.84 -2.18
N LYS A 472 -7.62 45.07 -1.09
CA LYS A 472 -7.42 45.61 0.26
C LYS A 472 -6.15 46.45 0.34
N SER A 473 -5.04 45.98 -0.22
CA SER A 473 -3.78 46.73 -0.26
C SER A 473 -3.89 48.03 -1.05
N LEU A 474 -4.57 48.03 -2.19
CA LEU A 474 -4.83 49.24 -2.99
C LEU A 474 -5.68 50.25 -2.22
N ALA A 475 -6.74 49.79 -1.55
CA ALA A 475 -7.59 50.65 -0.73
C ALA A 475 -6.80 51.31 0.42
N TYR A 476 -5.90 50.57 1.09
CA TYR A 476 -5.02 51.16 2.12
C TYR A 476 -4.03 52.17 1.54
N ALA A 477 -3.44 51.90 0.38
CA ALA A 477 -2.53 52.83 -0.28
C ALA A 477 -3.25 54.14 -0.68
N GLN A 478 -4.47 54.04 -1.21
CA GLN A 478 -5.31 55.19 -1.54
C GLN A 478 -5.72 55.99 -0.29
N ALA A 479 -6.07 55.32 0.81
CA ALA A 479 -6.39 55.99 2.07
C ALA A 479 -5.18 56.74 2.66
N GLN A 480 -3.97 56.19 2.57
CA GLN A 480 -2.75 56.88 2.99
C GLN A 480 -2.43 58.10 2.12
N GLN A 481 -2.64 58.01 0.81
CA GLN A 481 -2.47 59.16 -0.09
C GLN A 481 -3.46 60.28 0.22
N GLN A 482 -4.71 59.96 0.56
CA GLN A 482 -5.71 60.96 0.96
C GLN A 482 -5.37 61.63 2.30
N GLN A 483 -4.80 60.89 3.27
CA GLN A 483 -4.35 61.48 4.55
C GLN A 483 -3.12 62.40 4.40
N GLN A 484 -2.27 62.17 3.40
CA GLN A 484 -1.13 63.05 3.11
C GLN A 484 -1.51 64.32 2.34
N GLN A 485 -2.71 64.38 1.76
CA GLN A 485 -3.20 65.54 0.99
C GLN A 485 -4.13 66.47 1.77
N THR A 486 -4.49 66.17 3.02
CA THR A 486 -5.20 67.13 3.90
C THR A 486 -4.25 68.17 4.47
N PRO A 487 -4.38 69.48 4.13
CA PRO A 487 -3.59 70.53 4.77
C PRO A 487 -4.06 70.71 6.21
N SER A 488 -3.10 70.78 7.14
CA SER A 488 -3.32 71.19 8.52
C SER A 488 -3.97 72.57 8.58
N THR A 489 -5.29 72.62 8.76
CA THR A 489 -6.00 73.84 9.11
C THR A 489 -6.00 73.96 10.64
N PRO A 490 -5.47 75.05 11.24
CA PRO A 490 -5.47 75.23 12.68
C PRO A 490 -6.87 75.64 13.12
N VAL A 491 -7.59 74.73 13.80
CA VAL A 491 -8.91 75.04 14.38
C VAL A 491 -8.75 75.32 15.87
N HIS A 492 -9.00 76.58 16.22
CA HIS A 492 -9.16 77.10 17.57
C HIS A 492 -10.22 76.31 18.36
N HIS A 493 -9.90 75.88 19.59
CA HIS A 493 -10.89 75.39 20.55
C HIS A 493 -11.79 76.52 21.05
N PRO A 494 -13.09 76.23 21.24
CA PRO A 494 -13.73 76.47 22.54
C PRO A 494 -14.58 75.27 23.02
N PRO A 495 -15.04 75.28 24.30
CA PRO A 495 -15.31 74.05 25.05
C PRO A 495 -16.77 73.61 25.10
N ASN A 496 -16.96 72.29 25.30
CA ASN A 496 -18.10 71.58 25.90
C ASN A 496 -19.53 71.83 25.39
N GLN A 497 -20.18 70.76 24.87
CA GLN A 497 -21.45 70.23 25.42
C GLN A 497 -21.95 68.95 24.69
N HIS A 498 -22.08 67.87 25.47
CA HIS A 498 -23.20 66.91 25.56
C HIS A 498 -23.57 65.92 24.41
N GLN A 499 -23.31 64.64 24.72
CA GLN A 499 -24.20 63.46 24.62
C GLN A 499 -24.40 62.69 23.29
N PRO A 500 -24.77 61.37 23.36
CA PRO A 500 -24.11 60.31 22.61
C PRO A 500 -24.98 59.70 21.49
N GLY A 501 -24.37 59.38 20.36
CA GLY A 501 -25.03 58.75 19.21
C GLY A 501 -24.35 57.46 18.77
N HIS A 502 -24.98 56.34 19.12
CA HIS A 502 -25.07 55.07 18.39
C HIS A 502 -23.89 54.66 17.47
N LEU A 503 -23.04 53.75 17.97
CA LEU A 503 -22.19 52.89 17.14
C LEU A 503 -23.01 51.69 16.66
N GLU A 504 -23.49 51.72 15.42
CA GLU A 504 -23.94 50.51 14.73
C GLU A 504 -22.74 49.64 14.36
N ARG A 505 -22.68 48.49 15.03
CA ARG A 505 -21.70 47.43 14.80
C ARG A 505 -22.21 46.59 13.62
N SER A 506 -21.71 46.83 12.42
CA SER A 506 -21.97 45.95 11.27
C SER A 506 -21.31 44.59 11.52
N ALA A 507 -22.15 43.58 11.74
CA ALA A 507 -21.77 42.19 11.91
C ALA A 507 -21.33 41.60 10.56
N SER A 508 -20.03 41.38 10.39
CA SER A 508 -19.50 40.45 9.40
C SER A 508 -19.86 39.03 9.85
N THR A 509 -20.72 38.37 9.09
CA THR A 509 -21.01 36.93 9.27
C THR A 509 -20.01 36.14 8.45
N ASP A 510 -18.84 35.92 9.03
CA ASP A 510 -17.93 34.85 8.61
C ASP A 510 -18.49 33.53 9.15
N THR A 511 -19.17 32.75 8.30
CA THR A 511 -19.39 31.33 8.55
C THR A 511 -18.20 30.55 7.99
N GLU A 512 -17.31 30.17 8.90
CA GLU A 512 -16.36 29.07 8.76
C GLU A 512 -17.10 27.78 8.37
N TYR A 513 -16.60 27.08 7.35
CA TYR A 513 -16.77 25.64 7.24
C TYR A 513 -15.37 25.01 7.21
N ALA A 514 -15.14 24.14 8.21
CA ALA A 514 -14.00 23.24 8.35
C ALA A 514 -14.48 21.80 8.13
#